data_AF-A0A839GRE4-F1
#
_entry.id   AF-A0A839GRE4-F1
#
_cell.length_a   1.000
_cell.length_b   1.000
_cell.length_c   1.000
_cell.angle_alpha   90.00
_cell.angle_beta   90.00
_cell.angle_gamma   90.00
#
_symmetry.space_group_name_H-M   'P 1'
#
loop_
_entity.id
_entity.type
_entity.pdbx_description
1 polymer ?
#
loop_
_entity_poly.entity_id
_entity_poly.type
_entity_poly.pdbx_seq_one_letter_code
_entity_poly.pdbx_strand_id
1 'polypeptide(L)' 'MARVSQAHALAQLLTQQLPGCKISFDLDDCDRILRVEGNGCPPELVIELVQENGFFCQVLEE' A
#
# COMPACT_ATOMS: atom_id res chain seq x y z
N MET A 1 13.91 -12.92 6.55
CA MET A 1 13.45 -13.16 5.16
C MET A 1 11.92 -13.04 4.98
N ALA A 2 11.15 -12.42 5.89
CA ALA A 2 9.67 -12.44 5.79
C ALA A 2 9.01 -11.12 5.32
N ARG A 3 9.61 -9.95 5.60
CA ARG A 3 8.93 -8.65 5.45
C ARG A 3 8.77 -8.17 4.00
N VAL A 4 9.77 -8.40 3.15
CA VAL A 4 9.74 -7.97 1.73
C VAL A 4 8.64 -8.69 0.96
N SER A 5 8.44 -9.98 1.24
CA SER A 5 7.41 -10.80 0.61
C SER A 5 6.00 -10.34 0.97
N GLN A 6 5.79 -9.87 2.21
CA GLN A 6 4.48 -9.36 2.66
C GLN A 6 4.13 -8.03 1.97
N ALA A 7 5.10 -7.12 1.84
CA ALA A 7 4.90 -5.84 1.13
C ALA A 7 4.53 -6.06 -0.35
N HIS A 8 5.25 -6.96 -1.04
CA HIS A 8 4.91 -7.32 -2.42
C HIS A 8 3.53 -7.96 -2.55
N ALA A 9 3.16 -8.87 -1.65
CA ALA A 9 1.84 -9.49 -1.66
C ALA A 9 0.73 -8.44 -1.48
N LEU A 10 0.92 -7.50 -0.55
CA LEU A 10 -0.02 -6.42 -0.29
C LEU A 10 -0.13 -5.45 -1.48
N ALA A 11 0.99 -5.09 -2.10
CA ALA A 11 1.01 -4.26 -3.31
C ALA A 11 0.24 -4.89 -4.46
N GLN A 12 0.42 -6.21 -4.67
CA GLN A 12 -0.31 -6.96 -5.69
C GLN A 12 -1.81 -7.00 -5.40
N LEU A 13 -2.20 -7.23 -4.14
CA LEU A 13 -3.61 -7.20 -3.73
C LEU A 13 -4.25 -5.83 -4.00
N LEU A 14 -3.59 -4.76 -3.55
CA LEU A 14 -4.06 -3.39 -3.76
C LEU A 14 -4.19 -3.10 -5.27
N THR A 15 -3.24 -3.55 -6.10
CA THR A 15 -3.26 -3.30 -7.55
C THR A 15 -4.40 -4.05 -8.24
N GLN A 16 -4.76 -5.23 -7.73
CA GLN A 16 -5.92 -5.98 -8.23
C GLN A 16 -7.25 -5.31 -7.87
N GLN A 17 -7.35 -4.72 -6.67
CA GLN A 17 -8.53 -3.99 -6.22
C GLN A 17 -8.64 -2.60 -6.87
N LEU A 18 -7.50 -2.01 -7.22
CA LEU A 18 -7.39 -0.67 -7.76
C LEU A 18 -6.69 -0.68 -9.13
N PRO A 19 -7.35 -1.18 -10.20
CA PRO A 19 -6.74 -1.30 -11.53
C PRO A 19 -6.38 0.05 -12.18
N GLY A 20 -6.89 1.17 -11.65
CA GLY A 20 -6.55 2.54 -12.08
C GLY A 20 -5.42 3.20 -11.27
N CYS A 21 -4.88 2.50 -10.27
CA CYS A 21 -3.92 3.04 -9.33
C CYS A 21 -2.60 2.28 -9.43
N LYS A 22 -1.52 3.04 -9.61
CA LYS A 22 -0.16 2.55 -9.54
C LYS A 22 0.26 2.52 -8.08
N ILE A 23 0.47 1.33 -7.56
CA ILE A 23 0.93 1.12 -6.18
C ILE A 23 2.40 0.75 -6.20
N SER A 24 3.19 1.36 -5.33
CA SER A 24 4.62 1.10 -5.19
C SER A 24 4.99 1.16 -3.71
N PHE A 25 5.76 0.18 -3.25
CA PHE A 25 6.34 0.19 -1.91
C PHE A 25 7.77 0.67 -1.99
N ASP A 26 8.08 1.75 -1.29
CA ASP A 26 9.44 2.17 -1.05
C ASP A 26 9.94 1.44 0.20
N LEU A 27 10.77 0.42 -0.05
CA LEU A 27 11.43 -0.38 0.99
C LEU A 27 12.89 0.02 1.17
N ASP A 28 13.37 1.04 0.44
CA ASP A 28 14.77 1.47 0.48
C ASP A 28 15.06 2.23 1.79
N ASP A 29 14.07 2.99 2.28
CA ASP A 29 14.10 3.59 3.61
C ASP A 29 13.32 2.77 4.64
N CYS A 30 13.81 2.77 5.89
CA CYS A 30 13.21 2.05 7.02
C CYS A 30 11.73 2.41 7.27
N ASP A 31 11.25 3.50 6.67
CA ASP A 31 9.91 4.06 6.78
C ASP A 31 8.82 3.26 6.05
N ARG A 32 9.17 2.30 5.18
CA ARG A 32 8.21 1.39 4.50
C ARG A 32 7.03 2.17 3.91
N ILE A 33 7.32 3.13 3.04
CA ILE A 33 6.32 4.05 2.52
C ILE A 33 5.54 3.37 1.39
N LEU A 34 4.22 3.33 1.54
CA LEU A 34 3.29 2.94 0.49
C LEU A 34 2.93 4.16 -0.35
N ARG A 35 3.31 4.16 -1.62
CA ARG A 35 2.95 5.21 -2.59
C ARG A 35 1.86 4.69 -3.51
N VAL A 36 0.77 5.45 -3.62
CA VAL A 36 -0.37 5.15 -4.48
C VAL A 36 -0.60 6.35 -5.40
N GLU A 37 -0.49 6.14 -6.71
CA GLU A 37 -0.65 7.18 -7.74
C GLU A 37 -1.73 6.75 -8.73
N GLY A 38 -2.79 7.55 -8.90
CA GLY A 38 -3.82 7.29 -9.90
C GLY A 38 -5.10 8.08 -9.67
N ASN A 39 -6.01 8.01 -10.64
CA ASN A 39 -7.33 8.61 -10.51
C ASN A 39 -8.31 7.57 -9.92
N GLY A 40 -8.99 7.94 -8.83
CA GLY A 40 -9.97 7.06 -8.17
C GLY A 40 -9.37 6.10 -7.14
N CYS A 41 -8.29 6.52 -6.46
CA CYS A 41 -7.61 5.76 -5.41
C CYS A 41 -7.94 6.37 -4.04
N PRO A 42 -9.13 6.11 -3.45
CA PRO A 42 -9.46 6.67 -2.16
C PRO A 42 -8.47 6.12 -1.11
N PRO A 43 -7.77 6.99 -0.36
CA PRO A 43 -6.81 6.55 0.64
C PRO A 43 -7.47 5.71 1.75
N GLU A 44 -8.76 5.96 2.02
CA GLU A 44 -9.59 5.19 2.96
C GLU A 44 -9.62 3.69 2.61
N LEU A 45 -9.85 3.35 1.35
CA LEU A 45 -9.89 1.95 0.89
C LEU A 45 -8.51 1.29 1.00
N VAL A 46 -7.45 2.05 0.70
CA VAL A 46 -6.08 1.56 0.84
C VAL A 46 -5.78 1.25 2.31
N ILE A 47 -6.14 2.14 3.23
CA ILE A 47 -5.96 1.95 4.67
C ILE A 47 -6.72 0.71 5.15
N GLU A 48 -7.99 0.56 4.76
CA GLU A 48 -8.83 -0.57 5.15
C GLU A 48 -8.21 -1.90 4.70
N LEU A 49 -7.82 -2.02 3.43
CA LEU A 49 -7.17 -3.21 2.88
C LEU A 49 -5.85 -3.53 3.60
N VAL A 50 -5.06 -2.51 3.94
CA VAL A 50 -3.79 -2.68 4.65
C VAL A 50 -4.04 -3.17 6.09
N GLN A 51 -5.03 -2.61 6.78
CA GLN A 51 -5.44 -3.01 8.13
C GLN A 51 -6.01 -4.42 8.18
N GLU A 52 -6.83 -4.82 7.20
CA GLU A 52 -7.35 -6.19 7.08
C GLU A 52 -6.23 -7.23 6.94
N ASN A 53 -5.10 -6.85 6.33
CA ASN A 53 -3.93 -7.70 6.19
C ASN A 53 -3.01 -7.68 7.43
N GLY A 54 -3.42 -7.02 8.53
CA GLY A 54 -2.68 -6.98 9.79
C GLY A 54 -1.57 -5.94 9.84
N PHE A 55 -1.58 -4.96 8.94
CA PHE A 55 -0.61 -3.87 8.89
C PHE A 55 -1.24 -2.54 9.28
N PHE A 56 -0.48 -1.68 9.96
CA PHE A 56 -0.92 -0.32 10.24
C PHE A 56 -0.45 0.63 9.13
N CYS A 57 -1.38 1.42 8.61
CA CYS A 57 -1.14 2.44 7.59
C CYS A 57 -1.93 3.70 7.96
N GLN A 58 -1.32 4.85 7.68
CA GLN A 58 -1.89 6.17 7.88
C GLN A 58 -1.54 7.02 6.65
N VAL A 59 -2.45 7.91 6.24
CA VAL A 59 -2.10 8.96 5.28
C VAL A 59 -1.11 9.92 5.93
N LEU A 60 0.00 10.17 5.26
CA LEU A 60 0.88 11.28 5.59
C LEU A 60 0.28 12.54 4.98
N GLU A 61 -0.38 13.35 5.81
CA GLU A 61 -0.74 14.73 5.46
C GLU A 61 0.53 15.60 5.57
N GLU A 62 0.77 16.46 4.58
CA GLU A 62 1.88 17.44 4.60
C GLU A 62 1.73 18.48 5.72
#